data_AF-A0A7X6FMU6-F1
#
_entry.id   AF-A0A7X6FMU6-F1
#
_cell.length_a   1.000
_cell.length_b   1.000
_cell.length_c   1.000
_cell.angle_alpha   90.00
_cell.angle_beta   90.00
_cell.angle_gamma   90.00
#
_symmetry.space_group_name_H-M   'P 1'
#
loop_
_entity.id
_entity.type
_entity.pdbx_description
1 polymer ?
#
loop_
_entity_poly.entity_id
_entity_poly.type
_entity_poly.pdbx_seq_one_letter_code
_entity_poly.pdbx_strand_id
1 'polypeptide(L)'
;MTLEEFTAQLNSATFWKEFTYSETWFYPRPKDKVELADGIVLIGPLAFVYQLKERTDATDDPETERRWFNNKVLGKATKQIRDSLGYLADNDSITLRNAQGHTVDVKGPELTDIHKIIIFSAAEALPADCWQTQFYVSNTAGFIHVLAAHDYLGILDKLRVPNDIRLYFEYRQSVLPRLREQGTKVEEPDIMVAFLTERDLPEPGSKERLRAFVQDLDAFDLSPILGDLAAHIQKPNDDNNYYCILLEFARSSRLVWREFKIRLVKALEASRAAEPIKPFRFTWPENDCTFMVTAMDPDWPSTGPDGERMRMGALAMFTAAAKYDAKSTKGVGLLISKDGEHINLDWCLVDGSYEHDSKIENVLSGGDLFRPVSERMVDNFYFRGDLI
;
A
#
# COMPACT_ATOMS: atom_id res chain seq x y z
N MET A 1 -20.94 15.26 -2.10
CA MET A 1 -20.07 14.13 -1.77
C MET A 1 -19.96 14.11 -0.26
N THR A 2 -20.35 13.00 0.38
CA THR A 2 -20.23 12.83 1.84
C THR A 2 -18.77 12.55 2.23
N LEU A 3 -18.42 12.65 3.51
CA LEU A 3 -17.09 12.24 4.00
C LEU A 3 -16.79 10.77 3.69
N GLU A 4 -17.82 9.92 3.70
CA GLU A 4 -17.73 8.49 3.39
C GLU A 4 -17.39 8.25 1.92
N GLU A 5 -18.15 8.85 1.00
CA GLU A 5 -17.88 8.77 -0.45
C GLU A 5 -16.48 9.30 -0.78
N PHE A 6 -16.10 10.43 -0.18
CA PHE A 6 -14.78 11.04 -0.37
C PHE A 6 -13.66 10.13 0.11
N THR A 7 -13.79 9.56 1.31
CA THR A 7 -12.77 8.68 1.88
C THR A 7 -12.67 7.37 1.10
N ALA A 8 -13.80 6.79 0.68
CA ALA A 8 -13.80 5.59 -0.15
C ALA A 8 -13.11 5.82 -1.50
N GLN A 9 -13.35 6.98 -2.13
CA GLN A 9 -12.69 7.35 -3.37
C GLN A 9 -11.17 7.53 -3.18
N LEU A 10 -10.75 8.24 -2.14
CA LEU A 10 -9.34 8.45 -1.84
C LEU A 10 -8.61 7.14 -1.53
N ASN A 11 -9.23 6.28 -0.71
CA ASN A 11 -8.68 4.99 -0.35
C ASN A 11 -8.56 4.10 -1.59
N SER A 12 -9.59 4.05 -2.43
CA SER A 12 -9.54 3.26 -3.67
C SER A 12 -8.48 3.77 -4.65
N ALA A 13 -8.20 5.07 -4.67
CA ALA A 13 -7.14 5.65 -5.50
C ALA A 13 -5.73 5.36 -4.95
N THR A 14 -5.57 5.26 -3.64
CA THR A 14 -4.26 5.13 -2.99
C THR A 14 -3.88 3.68 -2.68
N PHE A 15 -4.84 2.89 -2.21
CA PHE A 15 -4.70 1.48 -1.83
C PHE A 15 -5.24 0.52 -2.89
N TRP A 16 -5.74 1.03 -4.01
CA TRP A 16 -6.44 0.28 -5.05
C TRP A 16 -7.79 -0.29 -4.60
N LYS A 17 -8.64 -0.60 -5.59
CA LYS A 17 -10.01 -1.07 -5.37
C LYS A 17 -10.04 -2.49 -4.81
N GLU A 18 -9.02 -3.28 -5.14
CA GLU A 18 -8.81 -4.65 -4.69
C GLU A 18 -8.71 -4.77 -3.17
N PHE A 19 -8.13 -3.75 -2.52
CA PHE A 19 -7.85 -3.73 -1.10
C PHE A 19 -8.76 -2.81 -0.29
N THR A 20 -9.72 -2.12 -0.93
CA THR A 20 -10.61 -1.15 -0.27
C THR A 20 -12.04 -1.68 -0.14
N TYR A 21 -12.61 -1.58 1.06
CA TYR A 21 -13.93 -2.09 1.43
C TYR A 21 -14.74 -0.98 2.10
N SER A 22 -15.74 -0.43 1.39
CA SER A 22 -16.64 0.60 1.91
C SER A 22 -17.99 0.06 2.38
N GLU A 23 -18.47 -1.04 1.79
CA GLU A 23 -19.70 -1.71 2.24
C GLU A 23 -19.34 -2.88 3.16
N THR A 24 -19.23 -2.64 4.46
CA THR A 24 -18.69 -3.64 5.41
C THR A 24 -19.78 -4.37 6.23
N TRP A 25 -20.99 -4.40 5.71
CA TRP A 25 -22.11 -5.06 6.37
C TRP A 25 -21.99 -6.58 6.30
N PHE A 26 -22.12 -7.24 7.45
CA PHE A 26 -22.06 -8.70 7.54
C PHE A 26 -23.07 -9.25 8.55
N TYR A 27 -23.18 -10.57 8.60
CA TYR A 27 -24.13 -11.30 9.45
C TYR A 27 -23.41 -12.18 10.47
N PRO A 28 -23.01 -11.67 11.65
CA PRO A 28 -22.39 -12.48 12.70
C PRO A 28 -23.30 -13.60 13.20
N ARG A 29 -24.62 -13.42 13.09
CA ARG A 29 -25.64 -14.43 13.37
C ARG A 29 -26.73 -14.38 12.31
N PRO A 30 -27.44 -15.50 12.06
CA PRO A 30 -28.58 -15.48 11.16
C PRO A 30 -29.58 -14.41 11.60
N LYS A 31 -29.87 -13.44 10.70
CA LYS A 31 -30.77 -12.28 10.87
C LYS A 31 -30.19 -11.04 11.57
N ASP A 32 -29.01 -11.11 12.17
CA ASP A 32 -28.35 -9.93 12.74
C ASP A 32 -27.45 -9.31 11.67
N LYS A 33 -27.92 -8.26 10.97
CA LYS A 33 -27.07 -7.50 10.04
C LYS A 33 -26.37 -6.39 10.83
N VAL A 34 -25.04 -6.42 10.89
CA VAL A 34 -24.24 -5.39 11.56
C VAL A 34 -23.18 -4.83 10.60
N GLU A 35 -22.78 -3.59 10.85
CA GLU A 35 -21.70 -2.93 10.11
C GLU A 35 -20.39 -3.18 10.83
N LEU A 36 -19.38 -3.64 10.11
CA LEU A 36 -18.07 -3.87 10.70
C LEU A 36 -17.36 -2.54 10.96
N ALA A 37 -17.28 -1.65 9.97
CA ALA A 37 -16.71 -0.31 10.09
C ALA A 37 -17.16 0.61 8.95
N ASP A 38 -17.01 1.94 9.11
CA ASP A 38 -17.35 2.89 8.02
C ASP A 38 -16.42 2.69 6.79
N GLY A 39 -15.26 2.05 6.98
CA GLY A 39 -14.42 1.56 5.88
C GLY A 39 -13.27 0.69 6.38
N ILE A 40 -12.79 -0.21 5.52
CA ILE A 40 -11.62 -1.06 5.80
C ILE A 40 -10.70 -1.09 4.58
N VAL A 41 -9.39 -1.07 4.81
CA VAL A 41 -8.39 -1.44 3.81
C VAL A 41 -7.65 -2.70 4.28
N LEU A 42 -7.55 -3.72 3.42
CA LEU A 42 -6.89 -5.01 3.73
C LEU A 42 -5.77 -5.31 2.74
N ILE A 43 -4.54 -5.44 3.24
CA ILE A 43 -3.34 -5.72 2.43
C ILE A 43 -2.58 -6.89 3.09
N GLY A 44 -2.95 -8.12 2.75
CA GLY A 44 -2.41 -9.30 3.41
C GLY A 44 -2.74 -9.27 4.92
N PRO A 45 -1.75 -9.33 5.83
CA PRO A 45 -2.01 -9.29 7.27
C PRO A 45 -2.27 -7.87 7.83
N LEU A 46 -2.15 -6.83 6.99
CA LEU A 46 -2.40 -5.44 7.36
C LEU A 46 -3.87 -5.08 7.20
N ALA A 47 -4.42 -4.41 8.22
CA ALA A 47 -5.73 -3.79 8.18
C ALA A 47 -5.70 -2.33 8.64
N PHE A 48 -6.32 -1.44 7.86
CA PHE A 48 -6.73 -0.12 8.34
C PHE A 48 -8.24 -0.14 8.60
N VAL A 49 -8.64 0.13 9.84
CA VAL A 49 -10.05 0.17 10.25
C VAL A 49 -10.46 1.63 10.45
N TYR A 50 -11.37 2.11 9.60
CA TYR A 50 -11.81 3.50 9.56
C TYR A 50 -13.15 3.70 10.25
N GLN A 51 -13.25 4.78 11.02
CA GLN A 51 -14.52 5.35 11.46
C GLN A 51 -14.57 6.82 11.07
N LEU A 52 -15.62 7.21 10.36
CA LEU A 52 -15.81 8.52 9.77
C LEU A 52 -16.89 9.26 10.55
N LYS A 53 -16.63 10.51 10.93
CA LYS A 53 -17.58 11.34 11.68
C LYS A 53 -17.67 12.73 11.06
N GLU A 54 -18.78 12.98 10.38
CA GLU A 54 -19.09 14.24 9.73
C GLU A 54 -20.07 15.07 10.56
N ARG A 55 -19.79 16.37 10.70
CA ARG A 55 -20.69 17.33 11.34
C ARG A 55 -21.68 17.87 10.31
N THR A 56 -22.91 17.34 10.32
CA THR A 56 -23.99 17.77 9.41
C THR A 56 -24.74 19.01 9.89
N ASP A 57 -24.96 19.14 11.21
CA ASP A 57 -25.75 20.23 11.81
C ASP A 57 -24.85 21.25 12.54
N ALA A 58 -23.88 21.81 11.82
CA ALA A 58 -22.89 22.74 12.37
C ALA A 58 -23.52 23.94 13.09
N THR A 59 -22.91 24.37 14.18
CA THR A 59 -23.32 25.55 14.95
C THR A 59 -22.12 26.45 15.21
N ASP A 60 -22.38 27.74 15.44
CA ASP A 60 -21.35 28.71 15.84
C ASP A 60 -21.04 28.66 17.34
N ASP A 61 -21.67 27.77 18.10
CA ASP A 61 -21.46 27.61 19.55
C ASP A 61 -20.33 26.60 19.83
N PRO A 62 -19.17 27.06 20.33
CA PRO A 62 -18.02 26.18 20.56
C PRO A 62 -18.29 25.06 21.56
N GLU A 63 -19.17 25.26 22.56
CA GLU A 63 -19.48 24.22 23.54
C GLU A 63 -20.42 23.15 22.97
N THR A 64 -21.29 23.52 22.03
CA THR A 64 -22.08 22.54 21.27
C THR A 64 -21.19 21.71 20.35
N GLU A 65 -20.23 22.33 19.65
CA GLU A 65 -19.27 21.61 18.81
C GLU A 65 -18.32 20.72 19.64
N ARG A 66 -17.88 21.18 20.81
CA ARG A 66 -17.12 20.37 21.78
C ARG A 66 -17.91 19.13 22.22
N ARG A 67 -19.19 19.30 22.57
CA ARG A 67 -20.07 18.17 22.94
C ARG A 67 -20.24 17.20 21.79
N TRP A 68 -20.41 17.68 20.56
CA TRP A 68 -20.45 16.82 19.38
C TRP A 68 -19.16 16.01 19.26
N PHE A 69 -17.99 16.65 19.35
CA PHE A 69 -16.70 15.98 19.23
C PHE A 69 -16.52 14.89 20.29
N ASN A 70 -16.74 15.21 21.56
CA ASN A 70 -16.62 14.24 22.65
C ASN A 70 -17.59 13.06 22.48
N ASN A 71 -18.84 13.33 22.07
CA ASN A 71 -19.85 12.27 21.97
C ASN A 71 -19.69 11.42 20.70
N LYS A 72 -19.41 12.04 19.55
CA LYS A 72 -19.39 11.36 18.25
C LYS A 72 -18.01 10.85 17.87
N VAL A 73 -16.98 11.68 18.03
CA VAL A 73 -15.60 11.33 17.67
C VAL A 73 -14.98 10.48 18.78
N LEU A 74 -14.87 11.00 20.01
CA LEU A 74 -14.21 10.26 21.10
C LEU A 74 -15.08 9.19 21.74
N GLY A 75 -16.40 9.37 21.76
CA GLY A 75 -17.34 8.39 22.34
C GLY A 75 -17.77 7.32 21.35
N LYS A 76 -18.56 7.70 20.33
CA LYS A 76 -19.17 6.74 19.40
C LYS A 76 -18.13 6.06 18.50
N ALA A 77 -17.23 6.79 17.85
CA ALA A 77 -16.28 6.20 16.91
C ALA A 77 -15.29 5.24 17.59
N THR A 78 -14.78 5.58 18.79
CA THR A 78 -13.90 4.67 19.55
C THR A 78 -14.65 3.41 19.98
N LYS A 79 -15.94 3.53 20.34
CA LYS A 79 -16.80 2.37 20.61
C LYS A 79 -16.94 1.51 19.36
N GLN A 80 -17.26 2.10 18.21
CA GLN A 80 -17.40 1.36 16.94
C GLN A 80 -16.11 0.62 16.59
N ILE A 81 -14.93 1.23 16.71
CA ILE A 81 -13.64 0.54 16.53
C ILE A 81 -13.50 -0.67 17.45
N ARG A 82 -13.83 -0.54 18.74
CA ARG A 82 -13.77 -1.69 19.67
C ARG A 82 -14.69 -2.81 19.22
N ASP A 83 -15.92 -2.45 18.81
CA ASP A 83 -16.91 -3.42 18.34
C ASP A 83 -16.40 -4.10 17.05
N SER A 84 -15.79 -3.36 16.11
CA SER A 84 -15.16 -3.91 14.89
C SER A 84 -14.09 -4.96 15.20
N LEU A 85 -13.19 -4.65 16.13
CA LEU A 85 -12.12 -5.57 16.53
C LEU A 85 -12.68 -6.79 17.26
N GLY A 86 -13.71 -6.60 18.09
CA GLY A 86 -14.44 -7.70 18.71
C GLY A 86 -15.04 -8.63 17.66
N TYR A 87 -15.71 -8.09 16.65
CA TYR A 87 -16.25 -8.88 15.55
C TYR A 87 -15.17 -9.64 14.79
N LEU A 88 -14.05 -9.01 14.46
CA LEU A 88 -12.93 -9.69 13.79
C LEU A 88 -12.36 -10.84 14.64
N ALA A 89 -12.32 -10.68 15.97
CA ALA A 89 -11.81 -11.70 16.87
C ALA A 89 -12.81 -12.84 17.14
N ASP A 90 -14.10 -12.52 17.24
CA ASP A 90 -15.15 -13.46 17.67
C ASP A 90 -15.71 -14.33 16.53
N ASN A 91 -15.48 -13.95 15.27
CA ASN A 91 -15.96 -14.69 14.10
C ASN A 91 -14.80 -15.40 13.39
N ASP A 92 -14.98 -16.68 13.04
CA ASP A 92 -13.97 -17.45 12.31
C ASP A 92 -13.59 -16.81 10.97
N SER A 93 -14.58 -16.20 10.29
CA SER A 93 -14.41 -15.46 9.04
C SER A 93 -15.55 -14.45 8.86
N ILE A 94 -15.23 -13.30 8.26
CA ILE A 94 -16.19 -12.27 7.83
C ILE A 94 -16.02 -12.06 6.32
N THR A 95 -17.09 -12.34 5.57
CA THR A 95 -17.11 -12.12 4.13
C THR A 95 -17.36 -10.64 3.81
N LEU A 96 -16.43 -10.01 3.09
CA LEU A 96 -16.52 -8.62 2.66
C LEU A 96 -16.44 -8.50 1.13
N ARG A 97 -17.04 -7.45 0.58
CA ARG A 97 -16.96 -7.13 -0.85
C ARG A 97 -16.11 -5.88 -1.06
N ASN A 98 -15.07 -5.98 -1.89
CA ASN A 98 -14.19 -4.84 -2.18
C ASN A 98 -14.78 -3.89 -3.24
N ALA A 99 -14.12 -2.77 -3.47
CA ALA A 99 -14.54 -1.76 -4.45
C ALA A 99 -14.42 -2.23 -5.92
N GLN A 100 -13.72 -3.34 -6.17
CA GLN A 100 -13.73 -4.03 -7.47
C GLN A 100 -14.96 -4.94 -7.63
N GLY A 101 -15.72 -5.16 -6.56
CA GLY A 101 -16.91 -6.00 -6.53
C GLY A 101 -16.63 -7.47 -6.23
N HIS A 102 -15.39 -7.83 -5.93
CA HIS A 102 -14.98 -9.18 -5.54
C HIS A 102 -15.21 -9.43 -4.05
N THR A 103 -15.53 -10.66 -3.72
CA THR A 103 -15.78 -11.10 -2.34
C THR A 103 -14.53 -11.78 -1.78
N VAL A 104 -14.15 -11.42 -0.56
CA VAL A 104 -13.06 -12.07 0.18
C VAL A 104 -13.52 -12.44 1.58
N ASP A 105 -12.93 -13.52 2.10
CA ASP A 105 -13.15 -13.96 3.47
C ASP A 105 -12.03 -13.44 4.36
N VAL A 106 -12.39 -12.65 5.37
CA VAL A 106 -11.46 -12.00 6.29
C VAL A 106 -11.45 -12.76 7.60
N LYS A 107 -10.29 -13.28 7.98
CA LYS A 107 -10.11 -13.99 9.24
C LYS A 107 -9.32 -13.11 10.19
N GLY A 108 -9.94 -12.65 11.26
CA GLY A 108 -9.30 -11.75 12.22
C GLY A 108 -7.97 -12.25 12.78
N PRO A 109 -7.79 -13.55 13.10
CA PRO A 109 -6.50 -14.08 13.57
C PRO A 109 -5.33 -13.95 12.59
N GLU A 110 -5.60 -13.76 11.28
CA GLU A 110 -4.56 -13.57 10.26
C GLU A 110 -4.12 -12.09 10.16
N LEU A 111 -4.84 -11.16 10.79
CA LEU A 111 -4.53 -9.73 10.81
C LEU A 111 -3.57 -9.40 11.95
N THR A 112 -2.26 -9.39 11.65
CA THR A 112 -1.22 -9.13 12.65
C THR A 112 -0.85 -7.66 12.80
N ASP A 113 -1.27 -6.80 11.87
CA ASP A 113 -1.00 -5.37 11.86
C ASP A 113 -2.30 -4.59 11.63
N ILE A 114 -2.85 -3.97 12.69
CA ILE A 114 -4.14 -3.27 12.62
C ILE A 114 -4.01 -1.82 13.08
N HIS A 115 -4.12 -0.90 12.12
CA HIS A 115 -4.19 0.53 12.38
C HIS A 115 -5.65 0.99 12.50
N LYS A 116 -5.96 1.64 13.62
CA LYS A 116 -7.31 2.11 13.96
C LYS A 116 -7.37 3.61 13.75
N ILE A 117 -8.23 4.07 12.84
CA ILE A 117 -8.23 5.46 12.38
C ILE A 117 -9.64 6.04 12.49
N ILE A 118 -9.76 7.13 13.23
CA ILE A 118 -10.95 7.98 13.25
C ILE A 118 -10.66 9.21 12.40
N ILE A 119 -11.47 9.44 11.37
CA ILE A 119 -11.42 10.64 10.54
C ILE A 119 -12.66 11.48 10.84
N PHE A 120 -12.47 12.75 11.13
CA PHE A 120 -13.58 13.67 11.40
C PHE A 120 -13.56 14.90 10.50
N SER A 121 -14.76 15.39 10.17
CA SER A 121 -14.99 16.68 9.55
C SER A 121 -15.89 17.50 10.47
N ALA A 122 -15.39 18.63 10.95
CA ALA A 122 -16.02 19.47 11.97
C ALA A 122 -16.30 20.88 11.46
N ALA A 123 -17.12 21.63 12.20
CA ALA A 123 -17.36 23.05 11.97
C ALA A 123 -16.17 23.91 12.42
N GLU A 124 -16.04 25.12 11.86
CA GLU A 124 -14.97 26.07 12.21
C GLU A 124 -14.99 26.46 13.71
N ALA A 125 -16.17 26.49 14.32
CA ALA A 125 -16.35 26.81 15.74
C ALA A 125 -15.83 25.72 16.71
N LEU A 126 -15.35 24.57 16.20
CA LEU A 126 -14.78 23.53 17.05
C LEU A 126 -13.56 24.07 17.82
N PRO A 127 -13.51 23.93 19.16
CA PRO A 127 -12.40 24.44 19.95
C PRO A 127 -11.03 23.84 19.59
N ALA A 128 -9.98 24.63 19.81
CA ALA A 128 -8.60 24.26 19.46
C ALA A 128 -8.10 22.98 20.14
N ASP A 129 -8.52 22.68 21.37
CA ASP A 129 -8.12 21.47 22.07
C ASP A 129 -8.75 20.20 21.47
N CYS A 130 -9.95 20.31 20.88
CA CYS A 130 -10.55 19.23 20.09
C CYS A 130 -9.78 19.02 18.78
N TRP A 131 -9.42 20.10 18.05
CA TRP A 131 -8.57 20.02 16.86
C TRP A 131 -7.18 19.41 17.16
N GLN A 132 -6.62 19.71 18.34
CA GLN A 132 -5.32 19.19 18.79
C GLN A 132 -5.40 17.74 19.29
N THR A 133 -6.57 17.11 19.31
CA THR A 133 -6.72 15.71 19.73
C THR A 133 -6.27 14.78 18.61
N GLN A 134 -5.00 14.36 18.65
CA GLN A 134 -4.38 13.52 17.61
C GLN A 134 -4.55 12.01 17.81
N PHE A 135 -4.84 11.56 19.03
CA PHE A 135 -5.03 10.14 19.32
C PHE A 135 -5.81 9.89 20.61
N TYR A 136 -6.40 8.71 20.68
CA TYR A 136 -7.06 8.16 21.87
C TYR A 136 -6.45 6.79 22.21
N VAL A 137 -6.22 6.52 23.50
CA VAL A 137 -5.77 5.21 23.98
C VAL A 137 -6.95 4.51 24.65
N SER A 138 -7.43 3.46 23.99
CA SER A 138 -8.50 2.61 24.49
C SER A 138 -7.93 1.46 25.30
N ASN A 139 -8.55 1.16 26.45
CA ASN A 139 -8.13 0.02 27.27
C ASN A 139 -8.30 -1.34 26.57
N THR A 140 -9.20 -1.44 25.58
CA THR A 140 -9.47 -2.71 24.88
C THR A 140 -9.09 -2.69 23.41
N ALA A 141 -8.97 -1.50 22.78
CA ALA A 141 -8.55 -1.37 21.39
C ALA A 141 -7.13 -0.81 21.24
N GLY A 142 -6.44 -0.44 22.32
CA GLY A 142 -5.13 0.19 22.29
C GLY A 142 -5.15 1.57 21.63
N PHE A 143 -4.07 1.92 20.94
CA PHE A 143 -3.91 3.21 20.28
C PHE A 143 -4.88 3.38 19.09
N ILE A 144 -5.54 4.53 19.00
CA ILE A 144 -6.44 4.92 17.91
C ILE A 144 -5.99 6.29 17.39
N HIS A 145 -5.70 6.38 16.11
CA HIS A 145 -5.41 7.65 15.43
C HIS A 145 -6.69 8.48 15.34
N VAL A 146 -6.59 9.77 15.64
CA VAL A 146 -7.67 10.74 15.43
C VAL A 146 -7.11 11.82 14.50
N LEU A 147 -7.76 11.99 13.35
CA LEU A 147 -7.33 12.87 12.26
C LEU A 147 -8.48 13.72 11.77
N ALA A 148 -8.22 14.98 11.48
CA ALA A 148 -9.11 15.78 10.66
C ALA A 148 -9.09 15.26 9.21
N ALA A 149 -10.19 15.43 8.48
CA ALA A 149 -10.28 15.00 7.08
C ALA A 149 -9.20 15.63 6.18
N HIS A 150 -8.85 16.90 6.41
CA HIS A 150 -7.81 17.59 5.64
C HIS A 150 -6.40 17.06 5.94
N ASP A 151 -6.13 16.66 7.19
CA ASP A 151 -4.87 16.04 7.59
C ASP A 151 -4.73 14.66 6.94
N TYR A 152 -5.78 13.84 6.96
CA TYR A 152 -5.79 12.55 6.28
C TYR A 152 -5.56 12.68 4.76
N LEU A 153 -6.26 13.62 4.11
CA LEU A 153 -5.99 13.94 2.70
C LEU A 153 -4.52 14.33 2.49
N GLY A 154 -3.98 15.17 3.37
CA GLY A 154 -2.60 15.61 3.33
C GLY A 154 -1.59 14.47 3.47
N ILE A 155 -1.91 13.42 4.22
CA ILE A 155 -1.11 12.19 4.35
C ILE A 155 -1.12 11.42 3.02
N LEU A 156 -2.30 11.11 2.50
CA LEU A 156 -2.43 10.34 1.25
C LEU A 156 -1.80 11.06 0.05
N ASP A 157 -1.98 12.38 -0.02
CA ASP A 157 -1.38 13.24 -1.05
C ASP A 157 0.16 13.21 -1.04
N LYS A 158 0.77 13.05 0.14
CA LYS A 158 2.24 13.06 0.29
C LYS A 158 2.85 11.68 0.09
N LEU A 159 2.22 10.67 0.67
CA LEU A 159 2.81 9.33 0.76
C LEU A 159 2.52 8.45 -0.45
N ARG A 160 1.33 8.55 -1.07
CA ARG A 160 0.94 7.93 -2.37
C ARG A 160 1.07 6.41 -2.51
N VAL A 161 1.92 5.74 -1.73
CA VAL A 161 2.20 4.30 -1.76
C VAL A 161 1.66 3.68 -0.46
N PRO A 162 0.93 2.56 -0.51
CA PRO A 162 0.32 1.94 0.66
C PRO A 162 1.26 1.67 1.84
N ASN A 163 2.44 1.10 1.59
CA ASN A 163 3.39 0.79 2.65
C ASN A 163 3.97 2.05 3.32
N ASP A 164 4.16 3.14 2.58
CA ASP A 164 4.63 4.40 3.16
C ASP A 164 3.60 4.95 4.16
N ILE A 165 2.30 4.77 3.87
CA ILE A 165 1.20 5.17 4.75
C ILE A 165 1.17 4.30 6.01
N ARG A 166 1.36 2.97 5.86
CA ARG A 166 1.51 2.05 7.00
C ARG A 166 2.65 2.50 7.93
N LEU A 167 3.84 2.70 7.36
CA LEU A 167 5.03 3.16 8.08
C LEU A 167 4.79 4.51 8.77
N TYR A 168 4.06 5.42 8.12
CA TYR A 168 3.69 6.70 8.71
C TYR A 168 2.80 6.53 9.94
N PHE A 169 1.80 5.65 9.88
CA PHE A 169 0.93 5.39 11.02
C PHE A 169 1.67 4.69 12.18
N GLU A 170 2.60 3.78 11.88
CA GLU A 170 3.52 3.23 12.90
C GLU A 170 4.35 4.33 13.57
N TYR A 171 4.99 5.19 12.77
CA TYR A 171 5.78 6.32 13.27
C TYR A 171 4.91 7.27 14.12
N ARG A 172 3.73 7.63 13.63
CA ARG A 172 2.79 8.49 14.35
C ARG A 172 2.38 7.87 15.69
N GLN A 173 2.14 6.57 15.75
CA GLN A 173 1.83 5.86 16.99
C GLN A 173 3.01 5.86 17.98
N SER A 174 4.25 5.80 17.50
CA SER A 174 5.44 5.77 18.36
C SER A 174 5.80 7.15 18.94
N VAL A 175 5.59 8.24 18.20
CA VAL A 175 6.02 9.59 18.63
C VAL A 175 4.96 10.37 19.40
N LEU A 176 3.67 10.20 19.09
CA LEU A 176 2.61 11.00 19.68
C LEU A 176 2.48 10.86 21.22
N PRO A 177 2.60 9.66 21.82
CA PRO A 177 2.63 9.52 23.28
C PRO A 177 3.79 10.29 23.91
N ARG A 178 4.99 10.20 23.31
CA ARG A 178 6.21 10.88 23.79
C ARG A 178 6.05 12.41 23.73
N LEU A 179 5.49 12.94 22.64
CA LEU A 179 5.22 14.37 22.49
C LEU A 179 4.20 14.87 23.55
N ARG A 180 3.16 14.08 23.82
CA ARG A 180 2.15 14.40 24.85
C ARG A 180 2.78 14.45 26.25
N GLU A 181 3.62 13.48 26.59
CA GLU A 181 4.34 13.45 27.88
C GLU A 181 5.28 14.67 28.04
N GLN A 182 5.91 15.10 26.95
CA GLN A 182 6.78 16.28 26.93
C GLN A 182 6.00 17.61 26.88
N GLY A 183 4.69 17.58 26.69
CA GLY A 183 3.87 18.79 26.48
C GLY A 183 4.18 19.52 25.18
N THR A 184 4.84 18.86 24.22
CA THR A 184 5.21 19.46 22.93
C THR A 184 4.02 19.40 21.98
N LYS A 185 3.61 20.57 21.47
CA LYS A 185 2.50 20.68 20.52
C LYS A 185 3.04 20.76 19.10
N VAL A 186 2.54 19.88 18.25
CA VAL A 186 2.88 19.82 16.82
C VAL A 186 1.61 19.65 16.00
N GLU A 187 1.65 20.10 14.76
CA GLU A 187 0.58 19.86 13.78
C GLU A 187 0.90 18.60 12.95
N GLU A 188 -0.10 18.01 12.28
CA GLU A 188 0.13 16.83 11.44
C GLU A 188 1.23 17.05 10.36
N PRO A 189 1.32 18.22 9.70
CA PRO A 189 2.43 18.53 8.79
C PRO A 189 3.83 18.50 9.43
N ASP A 190 3.96 18.82 10.73
CA ASP A 190 5.26 18.74 11.43
C ASP A 190 5.66 17.27 11.64
N ILE A 191 4.68 16.40 11.94
CA ILE A 191 4.88 14.95 12.06
C ILE A 191 5.31 14.37 10.72
N MET A 192 4.65 14.80 9.63
CA MET A 192 5.00 14.41 8.27
C MET A 192 6.45 14.78 7.92
N VAL A 193 6.91 16.00 8.21
CA VAL A 193 8.33 16.37 7.95
C VAL A 193 9.28 15.47 8.72
N ALA A 194 8.97 15.18 9.98
CA ALA A 194 9.82 14.33 10.81
C ALA A 194 9.91 12.92 10.27
N PHE A 195 8.78 12.35 9.81
CA PHE A 195 8.76 11.05 9.11
C PHE A 195 9.58 11.07 7.81
N LEU A 196 9.34 12.04 6.94
CA LEU A 196 10.00 12.16 5.63
C LEU A 196 11.50 12.43 5.73
N THR A 197 11.97 12.98 6.87
CA THR A 197 13.38 13.26 7.14
C THR A 197 13.99 12.32 8.18
N GLU A 198 13.29 11.22 8.49
CA GLU A 198 13.74 10.14 9.39
C GLU A 198 14.21 10.65 10.77
N ARG A 199 13.51 11.66 11.30
CA ARG A 199 13.75 12.21 12.64
C ARG A 199 13.07 11.36 13.69
N ASP A 200 13.70 11.22 14.86
CA ASP A 200 13.15 10.47 15.99
C ASP A 200 11.89 11.14 16.59
N LEU A 201 11.88 12.49 16.64
CA LEU A 201 10.74 13.25 17.15
C LEU A 201 10.41 14.44 16.24
N PRO A 202 9.13 14.77 16.05
CA PRO A 202 8.70 15.98 15.37
C PRO A 202 9.06 17.26 16.13
N GLU A 203 9.42 18.30 15.36
CA GLU A 203 9.73 19.63 15.86
C GLU A 203 8.59 20.62 15.50
N PRO A 204 8.09 21.43 16.45
CA PRO A 204 7.07 22.43 16.16
C PRO A 204 7.51 23.41 15.06
N GLY A 205 6.66 23.64 14.06
CA GLY A 205 6.94 24.55 12.96
C GLY A 205 7.85 23.98 11.87
N SER A 206 8.28 22.71 11.97
CA SER A 206 9.04 22.05 10.91
C SER A 206 8.25 21.94 9.60
N LYS A 207 6.91 22.04 9.64
CA LYS A 207 6.00 22.05 8.48
C LYS A 207 6.40 22.98 7.35
N GLU A 208 7.08 24.09 7.65
CA GLU A 208 7.60 25.02 6.63
C GLU A 208 8.59 24.33 5.67
N ARG A 209 9.29 23.29 6.12
CA ARG A 209 10.20 22.48 5.31
C ARG A 209 9.48 21.64 4.26
N LEU A 210 8.17 21.37 4.40
CA LEU A 210 7.41 20.67 3.35
C LEU A 210 7.41 21.44 2.03
N ARG A 211 7.65 22.75 2.03
CA ARG A 211 7.81 23.52 0.78
C ARG A 211 9.01 23.06 -0.06
N ALA A 212 10.00 22.44 0.57
CA ALA A 212 11.18 21.89 -0.08
C ALA A 212 11.04 20.39 -0.39
N PHE A 213 9.97 19.72 0.05
CA PHE A 213 9.71 18.31 -0.27
C PHE A 213 9.53 18.13 -1.77
N VAL A 214 10.19 17.12 -2.34
CA VAL A 214 10.15 16.81 -3.76
C VAL A 214 9.20 15.64 -3.98
N GLN A 215 8.11 15.91 -4.70
CA GLN A 215 7.21 14.88 -5.20
C GLN A 215 7.70 14.40 -6.58
N ASP A 216 8.56 13.39 -6.60
CA ASP A 216 9.10 12.77 -7.80
C ASP A 216 8.17 11.69 -8.37
N LEU A 217 6.86 11.99 -8.50
CA LEU A 217 5.83 11.02 -8.91
C LEU A 217 6.22 10.27 -10.19
N ASP A 218 6.73 10.96 -11.20
CA ASP A 218 7.15 10.35 -12.46
C ASP A 218 8.25 9.30 -12.28
N ALA A 219 9.08 9.40 -11.24
CA ALA A 219 10.18 8.47 -11.00
C ALA A 219 9.72 7.13 -10.39
N PHE A 220 8.66 7.12 -9.60
CA PHE A 220 8.23 5.91 -8.87
C PHE A 220 6.80 5.45 -9.15
N ASP A 221 5.90 6.32 -9.62
CA ASP A 221 4.49 5.97 -9.73
C ASP A 221 4.26 4.84 -10.76
N LEU A 222 3.75 3.72 -10.26
CA LEU A 222 3.37 2.53 -11.01
C LEU A 222 1.85 2.37 -11.12
N SER A 223 1.08 3.29 -10.54
CA SER A 223 -0.39 3.23 -10.53
C SER A 223 -1.00 3.11 -11.94
N PRO A 224 -0.48 3.76 -13.01
CA PRO A 224 -1.01 3.58 -14.36
C PRO A 224 -0.90 2.15 -14.92
N ILE A 225 -0.02 1.32 -14.36
CA ILE A 225 0.20 -0.07 -14.79
C ILE A 225 -0.47 -1.04 -13.83
N LEU A 226 -0.37 -0.77 -12.52
CA LEU A 226 -0.89 -1.65 -11.47
C LEU A 226 -2.37 -1.42 -11.18
N GLY A 227 -2.83 -0.16 -11.16
CA GLY A 227 -4.18 0.22 -10.72
C GLY A 227 -5.31 -0.26 -11.64
N ASP A 228 -4.99 -0.52 -12.92
CA ASP A 228 -5.92 -1.07 -13.90
C ASP A 228 -5.46 -2.46 -14.40
N LEU A 229 -4.60 -3.16 -13.66
CA LEU A 229 -4.04 -4.45 -14.10
C LEU A 229 -5.14 -5.44 -14.48
N ALA A 230 -6.22 -5.48 -13.69
CA ALA A 230 -7.40 -6.31 -13.94
C ALA A 230 -8.03 -6.10 -15.33
N ALA A 231 -8.11 -4.84 -15.77
CA ALA A 231 -8.71 -4.47 -17.05
C ALA A 231 -7.86 -4.88 -18.27
N HIS A 232 -6.59 -5.22 -18.04
CA HIS A 232 -5.61 -5.56 -19.07
C HIS A 232 -5.25 -7.05 -19.10
N ILE A 233 -5.92 -7.90 -18.29
CA ILE A 233 -5.73 -9.35 -18.32
C ILE A 233 -6.41 -9.93 -19.56
N GLN A 234 -5.61 -10.42 -20.51
CA GLN A 234 -6.11 -10.98 -21.78
C GLN A 234 -6.87 -12.31 -21.60
N LYS A 235 -6.54 -13.10 -20.57
CA LYS A 235 -7.16 -14.39 -20.26
C LYS A 235 -7.55 -14.39 -18.78
N PRO A 236 -8.64 -13.72 -18.39
CA PRO A 236 -9.09 -13.74 -17.00
C PRO A 236 -9.45 -15.16 -16.61
N ASN A 237 -8.83 -15.64 -15.54
CA ASN A 237 -9.29 -16.80 -14.78
C ASN A 237 -10.14 -16.31 -13.60
N ASP A 238 -11.06 -17.15 -13.13
CA ASP A 238 -11.96 -16.79 -12.02
C ASP A 238 -11.23 -16.60 -10.67
N ASP A 239 -9.95 -16.96 -10.60
CA ASP A 239 -9.19 -17.10 -9.35
C ASP A 239 -8.61 -15.79 -8.79
N ASN A 240 -8.74 -14.65 -9.50
CA ASN A 240 -8.20 -13.34 -9.06
C ASN A 240 -6.70 -13.38 -8.67
N ASN A 241 -5.92 -14.31 -9.22
CA ASN A 241 -4.52 -14.57 -8.83
C ASN A 241 -3.58 -13.36 -8.99
N TYR A 242 -3.97 -12.35 -9.78
CA TYR A 242 -3.20 -11.10 -9.91
C TYR A 242 -3.13 -10.29 -8.60
N TYR A 243 -4.05 -10.52 -7.66
CA TYR A 243 -4.06 -9.90 -6.34
C TYR A 243 -2.75 -10.17 -5.59
N CYS A 244 -2.18 -11.35 -5.76
CA CYS A 244 -0.92 -11.72 -5.11
C CYS A 244 0.25 -10.88 -5.63
N ILE A 245 0.23 -10.46 -6.90
CA ILE A 245 1.23 -9.52 -7.44
C ILE A 245 1.01 -8.12 -6.85
N LEU A 246 -0.23 -7.63 -6.86
CA LEU A 246 -0.56 -6.32 -6.28
C LEU A 246 -0.18 -6.27 -4.80
N LEU A 247 -0.39 -7.34 -4.06
CA LEU A 247 -0.03 -7.44 -2.65
C LEU A 247 1.45 -7.16 -2.41
N GLU A 248 2.34 -7.75 -3.22
CA GLU A 248 3.78 -7.52 -3.07
C GLU A 248 4.17 -6.06 -3.37
N PHE A 249 3.48 -5.38 -4.30
CA PHE A 249 3.69 -3.95 -4.52
C PHE A 249 3.10 -3.08 -3.40
N ALA A 250 1.89 -3.38 -2.92
CA ALA A 250 1.26 -2.63 -1.81
C ALA A 250 2.10 -2.71 -0.53
N ARG A 251 2.77 -3.84 -0.28
CA ARG A 251 3.67 -4.01 0.87
C ARG A 251 5.03 -3.37 0.68
N SER A 252 5.37 -2.91 -0.52
CA SER A 252 6.69 -2.37 -0.83
C SER A 252 6.69 -0.85 -0.72
N SER A 253 7.83 -0.26 -0.32
CA SER A 253 7.99 1.20 -0.26
C SER A 253 8.05 1.81 -1.66
N ARG A 254 7.89 3.14 -1.73
CA ARG A 254 8.10 3.88 -2.98
C ARG A 254 9.46 3.65 -3.63
N LEU A 255 10.49 3.33 -2.85
CA LEU A 255 11.81 3.02 -3.36
C LEU A 255 11.78 1.78 -4.26
N VAL A 256 11.13 0.72 -3.80
CA VAL A 256 10.97 -0.53 -4.57
C VAL A 256 10.22 -0.24 -5.87
N TRP A 257 9.19 0.60 -5.82
CA TRP A 257 8.46 1.01 -7.01
C TRP A 257 9.35 1.77 -7.99
N ARG A 258 10.17 2.71 -7.51
CA ARG A 258 11.16 3.44 -8.31
C ARG A 258 12.14 2.50 -8.99
N GLU A 259 12.73 1.58 -8.23
CA GLU A 259 13.69 0.59 -8.75
C GLU A 259 13.05 -0.35 -9.77
N PHE A 260 11.80 -0.77 -9.53
CA PHE A 260 11.03 -1.54 -10.50
C PHE A 260 10.80 -0.74 -11.79
N LYS A 261 10.35 0.51 -11.67
CA LYS A 261 10.06 1.39 -12.81
C LYS A 261 11.30 1.66 -13.67
N ILE A 262 12.46 1.89 -13.06
CA ILE A 262 13.73 2.07 -13.78
C ILE A 262 14.04 0.87 -14.68
N ARG A 263 13.82 -0.35 -14.18
CA ARG A 263 14.09 -1.60 -14.92
C ARG A 263 13.03 -1.86 -15.98
N LEU A 264 11.77 -1.57 -15.66
CA LEU A 264 10.65 -1.59 -16.60
C LEU A 264 10.91 -0.68 -17.81
N VAL A 265 11.29 0.59 -17.59
CA VAL A 265 11.57 1.54 -18.68
C VAL A 265 12.70 1.03 -19.57
N LYS A 266 13.81 0.54 -18.98
CA LYS A 266 14.93 -0.02 -19.75
C LYS A 266 14.52 -1.24 -20.59
N ALA A 267 13.71 -2.13 -20.02
CA ALA A 267 13.22 -3.30 -20.74
C ALA A 267 12.21 -2.92 -21.84
N LEU A 268 11.38 -1.90 -21.62
CA LEU A 268 10.50 -1.35 -22.66
C LEU A 268 11.28 -0.74 -23.82
N GLU A 269 12.32 0.05 -23.52
CA GLU A 269 13.22 0.64 -24.52
C GLU A 269 13.92 -0.46 -25.34
N ALA A 270 14.49 -1.47 -24.68
CA ALA A 270 15.13 -2.60 -25.34
C ALA A 270 14.16 -3.38 -26.25
N SER A 271 12.94 -3.66 -25.75
CA SER A 271 11.91 -4.33 -26.55
C SER A 271 11.49 -3.51 -27.78
N ARG A 272 11.39 -2.19 -27.66
CA ARG A 272 11.07 -1.29 -28.79
C ARG A 272 12.20 -1.22 -29.81
N ALA A 273 13.44 -1.19 -29.34
CA ALA A 273 14.63 -1.15 -30.19
C ALA A 273 15.02 -2.52 -30.78
N ALA A 274 14.33 -3.59 -30.37
CA ALA A 274 14.71 -4.97 -30.69
C ALA A 274 16.16 -5.27 -30.27
N GLU A 275 16.55 -4.81 -29.08
CA GLU A 275 17.88 -5.04 -28.51
C GLU A 275 17.82 -6.17 -27.47
N PRO A 276 18.70 -7.18 -27.56
CA PRO A 276 18.77 -8.22 -26.55
C PRO A 276 19.26 -7.61 -25.23
N ILE A 277 18.60 -7.99 -24.14
CA ILE A 277 18.90 -7.48 -22.81
C ILE A 277 18.93 -8.60 -21.79
N LYS A 278 19.97 -8.61 -20.93
CA LYS A 278 19.99 -9.50 -19.77
C LYS A 278 18.91 -9.09 -18.77
N PRO A 279 18.13 -10.05 -18.23
CA PRO A 279 17.16 -9.79 -17.19
C PRO A 279 17.72 -8.98 -16.02
N PHE A 280 16.93 -8.01 -15.57
CA PHE A 280 17.18 -7.29 -14.35
C PHE A 280 16.57 -8.05 -13.17
N ARG A 281 17.26 -8.01 -12.04
CA ARG A 281 16.71 -8.48 -10.77
C ARG A 281 17.14 -7.59 -9.62
N PHE A 282 16.32 -7.53 -8.59
CA PHE A 282 16.66 -6.96 -7.30
C PHE A 282 15.75 -7.58 -6.23
N THR A 283 16.20 -7.57 -4.98
CA THR A 283 15.46 -8.16 -3.86
C THR A 283 15.19 -7.09 -2.83
N TRP A 284 13.98 -7.10 -2.27
CA TRP A 284 13.62 -6.28 -1.13
C TRP A 284 13.51 -7.16 0.12
N PRO A 285 14.50 -7.11 1.03
CA PRO A 285 14.56 -8.02 2.18
C PRO A 285 13.33 -7.99 3.09
N GLU A 286 12.73 -6.82 3.29
CA GLU A 286 11.62 -6.61 4.23
C GLU A 286 10.35 -7.36 3.83
N ASN A 287 10.14 -7.59 2.53
CA ASN A 287 9.04 -8.41 2.03
C ASN A 287 9.48 -9.81 1.60
N ASP A 288 10.78 -10.11 1.70
CA ASP A 288 11.40 -11.33 1.20
C ASP A 288 10.98 -11.68 -0.24
N CYS A 289 10.98 -10.65 -1.09
CA CYS A 289 10.50 -10.73 -2.45
C CYS A 289 11.55 -10.24 -3.45
N THR A 290 11.81 -11.05 -4.47
CA THR A 290 12.68 -10.72 -5.59
C THR A 290 11.86 -10.27 -6.78
N PHE A 291 12.19 -9.11 -7.33
CA PHE A 291 11.59 -8.60 -8.55
C PHE A 291 12.50 -8.89 -9.73
N MET A 292 11.93 -9.44 -10.80
CA MET A 292 12.60 -9.73 -12.06
C MET A 292 11.89 -8.98 -13.19
N VAL A 293 12.65 -8.25 -14.00
CA VAL A 293 12.12 -7.51 -15.15
C VAL A 293 13.02 -7.75 -16.35
N THR A 294 12.45 -8.14 -17.49
CA THR A 294 13.21 -8.34 -18.73
C THR A 294 12.40 -8.02 -19.97
N ALA A 295 13.08 -7.80 -21.08
CA ALA A 295 12.49 -7.92 -22.41
C ALA A 295 12.71 -9.33 -22.95
N MET A 296 11.80 -9.77 -23.80
CA MET A 296 11.96 -10.98 -24.61
C MET A 296 13.10 -10.79 -25.61
N ASP A 297 13.86 -11.85 -25.86
CA ASP A 297 14.88 -11.83 -26.90
C ASP A 297 14.23 -11.59 -28.28
N PRO A 298 14.73 -10.64 -29.08
CA PRO A 298 14.17 -10.32 -30.40
C PRO A 298 14.11 -11.51 -31.37
N ASP A 299 15.00 -12.49 -31.20
CA ASP A 299 15.08 -13.67 -32.06
C ASP A 299 14.09 -14.78 -31.64
N TRP A 300 13.41 -14.61 -30.51
CA TRP A 300 12.43 -15.58 -30.03
C TRP A 300 11.02 -15.31 -30.59
N PRO A 301 10.23 -16.36 -30.86
CA PRO A 301 8.84 -16.17 -31.27
C PRO A 301 8.08 -15.47 -30.15
N SER A 302 7.52 -14.28 -30.42
CA SER A 302 6.77 -13.50 -29.43
C SER A 302 5.25 -13.53 -29.64
N THR A 303 4.76 -14.06 -30.76
CA THR A 303 3.35 -14.04 -31.15
C THR A 303 2.81 -15.43 -31.48
N GLY A 304 1.48 -15.57 -31.48
CA GLY A 304 0.80 -16.85 -31.71
C GLY A 304 1.04 -17.90 -30.61
N PRO A 305 0.58 -19.15 -30.79
CA PRO A 305 0.61 -20.19 -29.75
C PRO A 305 2.02 -20.57 -29.26
N ASP A 306 3.00 -20.55 -30.17
CA ASP A 306 4.39 -20.83 -29.81
C ASP A 306 5.02 -19.63 -29.07
N GLY A 307 4.64 -18.41 -29.46
CA GLY A 307 5.08 -17.22 -28.74
C GLY A 307 4.50 -17.12 -27.34
N GLU A 308 3.21 -17.41 -27.15
CA GLU A 308 2.60 -17.48 -25.82
C GLU A 308 3.34 -18.49 -24.92
N ARG A 309 3.62 -19.68 -25.45
CA ARG A 309 4.37 -20.73 -24.71
C ARG A 309 5.78 -20.27 -24.35
N MET A 310 6.47 -19.62 -25.28
CA MET A 310 7.81 -19.10 -25.06
C MET A 310 7.81 -17.99 -24.00
N ARG A 311 6.89 -17.03 -24.08
CA ARG A 311 6.77 -15.94 -23.09
C ARG A 311 6.50 -16.48 -21.70
N MET A 312 5.53 -17.37 -21.55
CA MET A 312 5.19 -17.97 -20.26
C MET A 312 6.36 -18.79 -19.69
N GLY A 313 7.01 -19.61 -20.52
CA GLY A 313 8.14 -20.43 -20.11
C GLY A 313 9.36 -19.59 -19.70
N ALA A 314 9.71 -18.59 -20.51
CA ALA A 314 10.81 -17.68 -20.22
C ALA A 314 10.56 -16.86 -18.95
N LEU A 315 9.36 -16.29 -18.81
CA LEU A 315 8.95 -15.53 -17.63
C LEU A 315 9.05 -16.37 -16.36
N ALA A 316 8.49 -17.58 -16.36
CA ALA A 316 8.56 -18.48 -15.21
C ALA A 316 10.00 -18.88 -14.88
N MET A 317 10.80 -19.23 -15.89
CA MET A 317 12.20 -19.64 -15.71
C MET A 317 13.07 -18.50 -15.16
N PHE A 318 13.02 -17.30 -15.76
CA PHE A 318 13.78 -16.15 -15.28
C PHE A 318 13.36 -15.75 -13.86
N THR A 319 12.07 -15.79 -13.55
CA THR A 319 11.57 -15.42 -12.21
C THR A 319 12.00 -16.44 -11.16
N ALA A 320 11.88 -17.73 -11.46
CA ALA A 320 12.34 -18.80 -10.57
C ALA A 320 13.87 -18.73 -10.34
N ALA A 321 14.65 -18.48 -11.40
CA ALA A 321 16.10 -18.34 -11.29
C ALA A 321 16.51 -17.10 -10.48
N ALA A 322 15.80 -15.97 -10.64
CA ALA A 322 16.04 -14.76 -9.85
C ALA A 322 15.74 -14.99 -8.36
N LYS A 323 14.59 -15.60 -8.05
CA LYS A 323 14.19 -16.00 -6.69
C LYS A 323 15.20 -16.96 -6.06
N TYR A 324 15.62 -18.00 -6.80
CA TYR A 324 16.57 -19.00 -6.31
C TYR A 324 17.91 -18.38 -5.94
N ASP A 325 18.47 -17.54 -6.81
CA ASP A 325 19.76 -16.90 -6.58
C ASP A 325 19.73 -15.95 -5.38
N ALA A 326 18.63 -15.21 -5.22
CA ALA A 326 18.40 -14.35 -4.07
C ALA A 326 18.03 -15.11 -2.80
N LYS A 327 17.72 -16.41 -2.90
CA LYS A 327 17.21 -17.27 -1.83
C LYS A 327 15.95 -16.73 -1.14
N SER A 328 15.11 -16.02 -1.90
CA SER A 328 13.87 -15.44 -1.40
C SER A 328 12.71 -16.45 -1.43
N THR A 329 11.70 -16.23 -0.59
CA THR A 329 10.46 -17.02 -0.61
C THR A 329 9.53 -16.65 -1.76
N LYS A 330 9.69 -15.44 -2.34
CA LYS A 330 8.84 -14.96 -3.43
C LYS A 330 9.61 -14.32 -4.56
N GLY A 331 9.07 -14.47 -5.76
CA GLY A 331 9.55 -13.83 -6.98
C GLY A 331 8.42 -13.23 -7.80
N VAL A 332 8.42 -11.92 -8.02
CA VAL A 332 7.51 -11.24 -8.97
C VAL A 332 8.26 -10.99 -10.28
N GLY A 333 7.74 -11.54 -11.37
CA GLY A 333 8.32 -11.43 -12.69
C GLY A 333 7.49 -10.56 -13.63
N LEU A 334 8.18 -9.77 -14.46
CA LEU A 334 7.61 -9.07 -15.60
C LEU A 334 8.47 -9.32 -16.85
N LEU A 335 7.85 -9.87 -17.88
CA LEU A 335 8.44 -10.05 -19.20
C LEU A 335 7.72 -9.17 -20.22
N ILE A 336 8.50 -8.39 -20.95
CA ILE A 336 8.01 -7.45 -21.96
C ILE A 336 8.27 -8.05 -23.34
N SER A 337 7.25 -8.06 -24.19
CA SER A 337 7.41 -8.51 -25.59
C SER A 337 6.66 -7.60 -26.54
N LYS A 338 7.06 -7.62 -27.81
CA LYS A 338 6.42 -6.87 -28.90
C LYS A 338 5.56 -7.80 -29.74
N ASP A 339 4.34 -7.36 -30.04
CA ASP A 339 3.40 -8.00 -30.95
C ASP A 339 2.86 -6.95 -31.93
N GLY A 340 3.52 -6.85 -33.10
CA GLY A 340 3.27 -5.77 -34.05
C GLY A 340 3.55 -4.40 -33.43
N GLU A 341 2.53 -3.53 -33.40
CA GLU A 341 2.60 -2.20 -32.77
C GLU A 341 2.28 -2.24 -31.26
N HIS A 342 1.85 -3.39 -30.74
CA HIS A 342 1.49 -3.57 -29.35
C HIS A 342 2.65 -4.10 -28.52
N ILE A 343 2.61 -3.79 -27.22
CA ILE A 343 3.54 -4.32 -26.22
C ILE A 343 2.72 -5.18 -25.25
N ASN A 344 3.15 -6.41 -25.04
CA ASN A 344 2.60 -7.27 -24.01
C ASN A 344 3.45 -7.18 -22.74
N LEU A 345 2.77 -7.13 -21.60
CA LEU A 345 3.34 -7.15 -20.26
C LEU A 345 2.89 -8.45 -19.58
N ASP A 346 3.71 -9.49 -19.67
CA ASP A 346 3.40 -10.79 -19.08
C ASP A 346 3.93 -10.82 -17.63
N TRP A 347 3.03 -11.02 -16.68
CA TRP A 347 3.35 -11.04 -15.24
C TRP A 347 3.28 -12.45 -14.66
N CYS A 348 4.12 -12.74 -13.68
CA CYS A 348 3.97 -13.95 -12.86
C CYS A 348 4.39 -13.72 -11.41
N LEU A 349 3.88 -14.57 -10.52
CA LEU A 349 4.38 -14.73 -9.17
C LEU A 349 4.87 -16.18 -9.02
N VAL A 350 6.06 -16.34 -8.47
CA VAL A 350 6.61 -17.63 -8.01
C VAL A 350 6.71 -17.57 -6.49
N ASP A 351 5.89 -18.36 -5.81
CA ASP A 351 5.82 -18.42 -4.35
C ASP A 351 6.26 -19.81 -3.86
N GLY A 352 6.99 -19.86 -2.76
CA GLY A 352 7.43 -21.10 -2.10
C GLY A 352 8.76 -20.93 -1.37
N SER A 353 9.01 -21.77 -0.37
CA SER A 353 10.29 -21.74 0.35
C SER A 353 11.49 -21.96 -0.58
N TYR A 354 12.67 -21.49 -0.17
CA TYR A 354 13.90 -21.83 -0.88
C TYR A 354 14.15 -23.34 -0.77
N GLU A 355 14.29 -23.98 -1.92
CA GLU A 355 14.69 -25.38 -2.04
C GLU A 355 15.81 -25.46 -3.07
N HIS A 356 16.82 -26.28 -2.79
CA HIS A 356 17.93 -26.50 -3.71
C HIS A 356 17.42 -27.12 -5.02
N ASP A 357 17.74 -26.49 -6.15
CA ASP A 357 17.38 -26.95 -7.49
C ASP A 357 18.63 -27.01 -8.35
N SER A 358 19.14 -28.23 -8.53
CA SER A 358 20.31 -28.52 -9.34
C SER A 358 20.20 -28.02 -10.80
N LYS A 359 18.99 -27.93 -11.37
CA LYS A 359 18.81 -27.42 -12.73
C LYS A 359 19.01 -25.92 -12.78
N ILE A 360 18.39 -25.19 -11.84
CA ILE A 360 18.56 -23.74 -11.75
C ILE A 360 20.01 -23.39 -11.41
N GLU A 361 20.64 -24.14 -10.51
CA GLU A 361 22.04 -23.94 -10.14
C GLU A 361 22.98 -24.14 -11.32
N ASN A 362 22.75 -25.16 -12.15
CA ASN A 362 23.51 -25.35 -13.38
C ASN A 362 23.33 -24.17 -14.36
N VAL A 363 22.11 -23.66 -14.52
CA VAL A 363 21.84 -22.48 -15.37
C VAL A 363 22.57 -21.24 -14.85
N LEU A 364 22.57 -21.02 -13.54
CA LEU A 364 23.23 -19.86 -12.92
C LEU A 364 24.76 -19.98 -12.92
N SER A 365 25.31 -21.18 -12.71
CA SER A 365 26.74 -21.44 -12.70
C SER A 365 27.42 -21.18 -14.06
N GLY A 366 26.64 -21.22 -15.15
CA GLY A 366 27.08 -20.81 -16.48
C GLY A 366 27.41 -19.32 -16.60
N GLY A 367 27.08 -18.50 -15.59
CA GLY A 367 27.62 -17.15 -15.36
C GLY A 367 26.99 -16.02 -16.17
N ASP A 368 26.04 -16.28 -17.07
CA ASP A 368 25.62 -15.29 -18.07
C ASP A 368 24.15 -14.84 -17.98
N LEU A 369 23.35 -15.48 -17.13
CA LEU A 369 21.89 -15.26 -17.09
C LEU A 369 21.51 -13.85 -16.61
N PHE A 370 22.12 -13.37 -15.52
CA PHE A 370 21.78 -12.10 -14.90
C PHE A 370 22.96 -11.13 -14.91
N ARG A 371 22.63 -9.85 -14.77
CA ARG A 371 23.64 -8.82 -14.50
C ARG A 371 24.17 -8.98 -13.07
N PRO A 372 25.43 -8.58 -12.82
CA PRO A 372 25.95 -8.47 -11.45
C PRO A 372 25.04 -7.58 -10.59
N VAL A 373 24.84 -7.99 -9.34
CA VAL A 373 24.06 -7.24 -8.35
C VAL A 373 25.00 -6.65 -7.30
N SER A 374 24.65 -5.47 -6.81
CA SER A 374 25.35 -4.78 -5.72
C SER A 374 24.32 -4.26 -4.74
N GLU A 375 24.58 -4.42 -3.45
CA GLU A 375 23.80 -3.77 -2.40
C GLU A 375 23.99 -2.25 -2.44
N ARG A 376 22.90 -1.51 -2.22
CA ARG A 376 22.90 -0.04 -2.22
C ARG A 376 21.88 0.46 -1.21
N MET A 377 22.26 1.50 -0.47
CA MET A 377 21.32 2.33 0.28
C MET A 377 20.76 3.40 -0.65
N VAL A 378 19.45 3.61 -0.59
CA VAL A 378 18.78 4.59 -1.44
C VAL A 378 17.68 5.25 -0.62
N ASP A 379 17.60 6.57 -0.67
CA ASP A 379 16.63 7.32 0.11
C ASP A 379 15.20 7.14 -0.43
N ASN A 380 14.25 7.00 0.49
CA ASN A 380 12.83 6.94 0.16
C ASN A 380 12.31 8.31 -0.31
N PHE A 381 12.66 9.37 0.41
CA PHE A 381 12.12 10.71 0.24
C PHE A 381 13.24 11.73 -0.01
N TYR A 382 12.92 12.80 -0.75
CA TYR A 382 13.89 13.83 -1.11
C TYR A 382 13.38 15.22 -0.74
N PHE A 383 14.28 16.08 -0.28
CA PHE A 383 14.07 17.52 -0.23
C PHE A 383 15.04 18.22 -1.19
N ARG A 384 14.67 19.40 -1.70
CA ARG A 384 15.48 20.18 -2.66
C ARG A 384 16.89 20.53 -2.18
N GLY A 385 17.17 20.42 -0.87
CA GLY A 385 18.50 20.61 -0.28
C GLY A 385 19.36 19.34 -0.22
N ASP A 386 18.75 18.16 -0.42
CA ASP A 386 19.43 16.85 -0.35
C ASP A 386 19.89 16.36 -1.73
N LEU A 387 19.40 16.99 -2.80
CA LEU A 387 19.82 16.75 -4.18
C LEU A 387 21.10 17.55 -4.48
N ILE A 388 22.25 17.09 -3.97
CA ILE A 388 23.58 17.59 -4.33
C ILE A 388 24.38 16.49 -5.04
#